data_AF-A0A7K4SIM5-F1
#
_entry.id   AF-A0A7K4SIM5-F1
#
_cell.length_a   1.000
_cell.length_b   1.000
_cell.length_c   1.000
_cell.angle_alpha   90.00
_cell.angle_beta   90.00
_cell.angle_gamma   90.00
#
_symmetry.space_group_name_H-M   'P 1'
#
loop_
_entity.id
_entity.type
_entity.pdbx_description
1 polymer ?
#
loop_
_entity_poly.entity_id
_entity_poly.type
_entity_poly.pdbx_seq_one_letter_code
_entity_poly.pdbx_strand_id
1 'polypeptide(L)'
;MVLGKVKSLTISFDCLNDSNIPVYSSGDTVSGRVSLEVTGEIRVKSLKIHARGYAKVRWTESRNAGSNTAYTQSYTEEVEYFNHKDVLLGHERDDDNSEEGLHTIHSGRHEYAFSFELPQIPLATSFEGRHGSVRYWVKAELHRPWLLPVKLKKEFTVFEHIDINTPSLLSPQAGTKEKTLCCWLCTSGPISLSAKIERKGYTPGESIQIFAEIENCSSRMVVPKATIYQTQAFYAKGKIKEVKQLVANLRGESLSSGKTETWNGKQLKIPPVSPSILDCSIIRVEYSLMVYVDIPGAMDLFLNLPLVIGTIPLHPFGSRTSSVSSQGSMNMNWLGLTLPERPE
;
A
#
# COMPACT_ATOMS: atom_id res chain seq x y z
N MET A 1 -4.13 -31.77 5.53
CA MET A 1 -3.97 -33.13 6.09
C MET A 1 -2.61 -33.18 6.77
N VAL A 2 -2.57 -33.31 8.10
CA VAL A 2 -1.31 -33.48 8.82
C VAL A 2 -1.05 -34.98 8.92
N LEU A 3 -0.04 -35.49 8.21
CA LEU A 3 0.33 -36.90 8.27
C LEU A 3 1.09 -37.23 9.58
N GLY A 4 0.62 -38.27 10.28
CA GLY A 4 1.29 -38.88 11.44
C GLY A 4 0.82 -38.33 12.79
N LYS A 5 1.70 -38.42 13.81
CA LYS A 5 1.43 -38.00 15.20
C LYS A 5 1.38 -36.47 15.42
N VAL A 6 1.50 -35.66 14.38
CA VAL A 6 1.37 -34.19 14.49
C VAL A 6 -0.10 -33.85 14.32
N LYS A 7 -0.74 -33.33 15.37
CA LYS A 7 -2.14 -32.93 15.38
C LYS A 7 -2.32 -31.54 14.75
N SER A 8 -1.50 -30.58 15.15
CA SER A 8 -1.57 -29.21 14.64
C SER A 8 -0.20 -28.52 14.66
N LEU A 9 -0.01 -27.60 13.70
CA LEU A 9 1.10 -26.65 13.67
C LEU A 9 0.47 -25.29 13.35
N THR A 10 0.65 -24.29 14.22
CA THR A 10 0.06 -22.96 14.08
C THR A 10 1.09 -21.86 14.34
N ILE A 11 0.87 -20.69 13.75
CA ILE A 11 1.63 -19.47 14.03
C ILE A 11 0.67 -18.46 14.66
N SER A 12 1.09 -17.86 15.77
CA SER A 12 0.41 -16.75 16.44
C SER A 12 1.38 -15.58 16.54
N PHE A 13 0.87 -14.36 16.40
CA PHE A 13 1.65 -13.14 16.61
C PHE A 13 1.32 -12.57 17.98
N ASP A 14 2.30 -11.98 18.65
CA ASP A 14 2.12 -11.34 19.94
C ASP A 14 1.63 -9.90 19.69
N CYS A 15 0.38 -9.74 19.25
CA CYS A 15 -0.24 -8.44 18.98
C CYS A 15 -1.49 -8.24 19.86
N LEU A 16 -1.68 -7.01 20.36
CA LEU A 16 -2.74 -6.65 21.31
C LEU A 16 -4.14 -6.48 20.68
N ASN A 17 -4.23 -6.39 19.35
CA ASN A 17 -5.52 -6.20 18.66
C ASN A 17 -6.19 -7.54 18.35
N ASP A 18 -7.45 -7.69 18.77
CA ASP A 18 -8.38 -8.79 18.43
C ASP A 18 -8.69 -8.92 16.91
N SER A 19 -8.08 -8.09 16.06
CA SER A 19 -8.18 -8.21 14.60
C SER A 19 -7.36 -9.40 14.09
N ASN A 20 -7.92 -10.19 13.19
CA ASN A 20 -7.31 -11.43 12.67
C ASN A 20 -5.95 -11.28 11.95
N ILE A 21 -5.48 -10.06 11.64
CA ILE A 21 -4.21 -9.81 10.95
C ILE A 21 -3.48 -8.64 11.64
N PRO A 22 -2.25 -8.84 12.15
CA PRO A 22 -1.47 -7.75 12.76
C PRO A 22 -0.94 -6.78 11.71
N VAL A 23 -0.83 -5.51 12.11
CA VAL A 23 -0.29 -4.41 11.31
C VAL A 23 1.01 -3.93 11.95
N TYR A 24 2.04 -3.75 11.13
CA TYR A 24 3.37 -3.27 11.50
C TYR A 24 3.81 -2.17 10.54
N SER A 25 4.86 -1.45 10.92
CA SER A 25 5.54 -0.44 10.11
C SER A 25 7.05 -0.71 10.06
N SER A 26 7.76 0.04 9.22
CA SER A 26 9.22 0.01 9.14
C SER A 26 9.85 0.18 10.53
N GLY A 27 10.81 -0.69 10.89
CA GLY A 27 11.45 -0.70 12.20
C GLY A 27 10.71 -1.41 13.34
N ASP A 28 9.47 -1.85 13.14
CA ASP A 28 8.74 -2.59 14.18
C ASP A 28 9.35 -3.97 14.44
N THR A 29 9.25 -4.43 15.69
CA THR A 29 9.56 -5.81 16.05
C THR A 29 8.34 -6.71 15.85
N VAL A 30 8.47 -7.69 14.96
CA VAL A 30 7.47 -8.75 14.77
C VAL A 30 7.82 -9.90 15.70
N SER A 31 6.92 -10.22 16.62
CA SER A 31 7.09 -11.32 17.58
C SER A 31 5.87 -12.23 17.61
N GLY A 32 6.06 -13.46 18.08
CA GLY A 32 5.00 -14.45 18.14
C GLY A 32 5.46 -15.82 18.58
N ARG A 33 4.59 -16.81 18.40
CA ARG A 33 4.82 -18.22 18.76
C ARG A 33 4.40 -19.17 17.66
N VAL A 34 5.21 -20.20 17.46
CA VAL A 34 4.85 -21.42 16.72
C VAL A 34 4.36 -22.45 17.73
N SER A 35 3.09 -22.85 17.63
CA SER A 35 2.52 -23.90 18.47
C SER A 35 2.47 -25.22 17.71
N LEU A 36 3.06 -26.26 18.29
CA LEU A 36 3.08 -27.63 17.77
C LEU A 36 2.33 -28.54 18.74
N GLU A 37 1.26 -29.17 18.27
CA GLU A 37 0.52 -30.17 19.04
C GLU A 37 0.76 -31.55 18.43
N VAL A 38 1.17 -32.50 19.27
CA VAL A 38 1.46 -33.88 18.88
C VAL A 38 0.65 -34.86 19.72
N THR A 39 0.11 -35.91 19.10
CA THR A 39 -0.70 -36.95 19.77
C THR A 39 0.15 -38.07 20.38
N GLY A 40 1.45 -38.09 20.08
CA GLY A 40 2.41 -39.04 20.59
C GLY A 40 3.82 -38.61 20.27
N GLU A 41 4.81 -39.33 20.81
CA GLU A 41 6.21 -38.98 20.66
C GLU A 41 6.67 -38.96 19.18
N ILE A 42 7.34 -37.87 18.79
CA ILE A 42 7.96 -37.69 17.48
C ILE A 42 9.44 -37.31 17.61
N ARG A 43 10.24 -37.69 16.62
CA ARG A 43 11.61 -37.17 16.42
C ARG A 43 11.58 -36.03 15.41
N VAL A 44 12.27 -34.94 15.72
CA VAL A 44 12.32 -33.71 14.92
C VAL A 44 13.78 -33.37 14.65
N LYS A 45 14.11 -33.12 13.37
CA LYS A 45 15.42 -32.61 12.96
C LYS A 45 15.52 -31.12 13.30
N SER A 46 14.52 -30.34 12.90
CA SER A 46 14.47 -28.91 13.22
C SER A 46 13.07 -28.33 13.09
N LEU A 47 12.85 -27.22 13.78
CA LEU A 47 11.74 -26.30 13.56
C LEU A 47 12.34 -24.94 13.20
N LYS A 48 12.14 -24.51 11.96
CA LYS A 48 12.71 -23.25 11.44
C LYS A 48 11.59 -22.26 11.13
N ILE A 49 11.85 -20.98 11.28
CA ILE A 49 11.02 -19.93 10.72
C ILE A 49 11.74 -19.23 9.56
N HIS A 50 10.94 -18.77 8.61
CA HIS A 50 11.37 -17.93 7.50
C HIS A 50 10.37 -16.79 7.38
N ALA A 51 10.80 -15.57 7.65
CA ALA A 51 10.03 -14.37 7.44
C ALA A 51 10.50 -13.67 6.17
N ARG A 52 9.57 -13.20 5.34
CA ARG A 52 9.88 -12.58 4.05
C ARG A 52 8.87 -11.50 3.70
N GLY A 53 9.36 -10.42 3.12
CA GLY A 53 8.57 -9.31 2.59
C GLY A 53 9.04 -8.98 1.19
N TYR A 54 8.14 -9.00 0.22
CA TYR A 54 8.49 -8.72 -1.17
C TYR A 54 7.31 -8.12 -1.95
N ALA A 55 7.64 -7.32 -2.95
CA ALA A 55 6.75 -6.96 -4.04
C ALA A 55 6.94 -7.96 -5.18
N LYS A 56 5.86 -8.34 -5.86
CA LYS A 56 5.92 -9.19 -7.05
C LYS A 56 4.89 -8.75 -8.06
N VAL A 57 5.30 -8.62 -9.31
CA VAL A 57 4.39 -8.35 -10.43
C VAL A 57 4.45 -9.48 -11.45
N ARG A 58 3.32 -9.75 -12.11
CA ARG A 58 3.22 -10.72 -13.19
C ARG A 58 2.06 -10.41 -14.12
N TRP A 59 2.34 -10.40 -15.42
CA TRP A 59 1.32 -10.43 -16.46
C TRP A 59 1.84 -11.10 -17.73
N THR A 60 0.92 -11.45 -18.63
CA THR A 60 1.23 -12.08 -19.91
C THR A 60 0.59 -11.28 -21.04
N GLU A 61 1.27 -11.18 -22.18
CA GLU A 61 0.75 -10.56 -23.40
C GLU A 61 0.87 -11.55 -24.56
N SER A 62 -0.22 -11.73 -25.31
CA SER A 62 -0.16 -12.46 -26.56
C SER A 62 0.39 -11.56 -27.65
N ARG A 63 1.41 -12.02 -28.35
CA ARG A 63 1.99 -11.33 -29.51
C ARG A 63 1.82 -12.19 -30.75
N ASN A 64 1.35 -11.56 -31.83
CA ASN A 64 1.30 -12.17 -33.15
C ASN A 64 2.59 -11.80 -33.89
N ALA A 65 3.37 -12.80 -34.29
CA ALA A 65 4.65 -12.59 -34.98
C ALA A 65 4.54 -12.61 -36.52
N GLY A 66 3.34 -12.46 -37.08
CA GLY A 66 3.10 -12.73 -38.50
C GLY A 66 3.11 -14.24 -38.81
N SER A 67 2.46 -14.60 -39.92
CA SER A 67 2.16 -15.98 -40.39
C SER A 67 1.87 -17.00 -39.26
N ASN A 68 0.64 -16.97 -38.74
CA ASN A 68 0.02 -18.03 -37.93
C ASN A 68 0.71 -18.44 -36.61
N THR A 69 1.73 -17.72 -36.13
CA THR A 69 2.33 -17.99 -34.82
C THR A 69 2.02 -16.87 -33.82
N ALA A 70 1.19 -17.20 -32.84
CA ALA A 70 0.99 -16.39 -31.64
C ALA A 70 1.85 -16.97 -30.53
N TYR A 71 2.68 -16.15 -29.89
CA TYR A 71 3.42 -16.55 -28.69
C TYR A 71 3.02 -15.66 -27.50
N THR A 72 2.99 -16.26 -26.31
CA THR A 72 2.70 -15.53 -25.07
C THR A 72 3.99 -15.08 -24.44
N GLN A 73 4.18 -13.76 -24.33
CA GLN A 73 5.29 -13.19 -23.59
C GLN A 73 4.90 -12.99 -22.13
N SER A 74 5.70 -13.52 -21.21
CA SER A 74 5.49 -13.39 -19.76
C SER A 74 6.44 -12.36 -19.15
N TYR A 75 5.86 -11.41 -18.43
CA TYR A 75 6.57 -10.37 -17.68
C TYR A 75 6.42 -10.68 -16.20
N THR A 76 7.54 -10.70 -15.49
CA THR A 76 7.58 -10.99 -14.06
C THR A 76 8.78 -10.27 -13.49
N GLU A 77 8.60 -9.63 -12.34
CA GLU A 77 9.63 -8.96 -11.55
C GLU A 77 9.30 -9.17 -10.07
N GLU A 78 10.33 -9.29 -9.24
CA GLU A 78 10.20 -9.48 -7.80
C GLU A 78 11.26 -8.64 -7.09
N VAL A 79 10.85 -7.91 -6.06
CA VAL A 79 11.73 -7.05 -5.26
C VAL A 79 11.55 -7.46 -3.81
N GLU A 80 12.63 -7.94 -3.21
CA GLU A 80 12.67 -8.35 -1.82
C GLU A 80 13.01 -7.16 -0.92
N TYR A 81 12.19 -6.90 0.09
CA TYR A 81 12.42 -5.86 1.10
C TYR A 81 13.14 -6.40 2.32
N PHE A 82 12.81 -7.64 2.73
CA PHE A 82 13.48 -8.31 3.82
C PHE A 82 13.34 -9.83 3.72
N ASN A 83 14.30 -10.54 4.30
CA ASN A 83 14.39 -11.99 4.31
C ASN A 83 15.14 -12.44 5.56
N HIS A 84 14.39 -12.92 6.55
CA HIS A 84 14.90 -13.30 7.85
C HIS A 84 14.63 -14.79 8.08
N LYS A 85 15.60 -15.51 8.60
CA LYS A 85 15.48 -16.94 8.93
C LYS A 85 16.01 -17.16 10.33
N ASP A 86 15.33 -18.03 11.06
CA ASP A 86 15.71 -18.39 12.42
C ASP A 86 15.38 -19.86 12.69
N VAL A 87 16.13 -20.49 13.59
CA VAL A 87 15.95 -21.89 13.99
C VAL A 87 15.47 -21.93 15.43
N LEU A 88 14.21 -22.33 15.62
CA LEU A 88 13.57 -22.38 16.93
C LEU A 88 13.88 -23.67 17.70
N LEU A 89 14.18 -24.75 16.98
CA LEU A 89 14.59 -26.05 17.52
C LEU A 89 15.49 -26.75 16.50
N GLY A 90 16.52 -27.47 16.96
CA GLY A 90 17.48 -28.12 16.08
C GLY A 90 18.73 -27.28 15.84
N HIS A 91 19.56 -27.75 14.92
CA HIS A 91 20.76 -27.03 14.47
C HIS A 91 20.63 -26.67 12.99
N GLU A 92 21.38 -25.64 12.55
CA GLU A 92 21.40 -25.23 11.14
C GLU A 92 22.02 -26.25 10.18
N ARG A 93 22.87 -27.16 10.69
CA ARG A 93 23.67 -28.06 9.84
C ARG A 93 22.81 -29.20 9.31
N ASP A 94 22.71 -29.28 7.98
CA ASP A 94 22.14 -30.42 7.26
C ASP A 94 23.14 -31.59 7.23
N ASP A 95 23.66 -32.01 8.38
CA ASP A 95 24.39 -33.29 8.46
C ASP A 95 23.34 -34.41 8.47
N ASP A 96 23.01 -34.86 7.27
CA ASP A 96 21.85 -35.71 6.99
C ASP A 96 21.90 -37.11 7.64
N ASN A 97 23.00 -37.44 8.33
CA ASN A 97 23.32 -38.79 8.81
C ASN A 97 23.71 -38.91 10.29
N SER A 98 23.59 -37.87 11.13
CA SER A 98 23.85 -38.02 12.57
C SER A 98 22.55 -38.19 13.37
N GLU A 99 22.42 -39.33 14.05
CA GLU A 99 21.37 -39.57 15.06
C GLU A 99 21.49 -38.62 16.28
N GLU A 100 22.64 -37.96 16.42
CA GLU A 100 23.03 -37.07 17.53
C GLU A 100 22.33 -35.69 17.51
N GLY A 101 21.71 -35.30 16.39
CA GLY A 101 21.04 -34.00 16.23
C GLY A 101 19.51 -34.03 16.33
N LEU A 102 18.91 -35.16 16.73
CA LEU A 102 17.45 -35.35 16.72
C LEU A 102 16.82 -35.01 18.06
N HIS A 103 15.80 -34.16 18.02
CA HIS A 103 15.04 -33.76 19.19
C HIS A 103 13.78 -34.62 19.33
N THR A 104 13.61 -35.24 20.50
CA THR A 104 12.38 -35.95 20.84
C THR A 104 11.37 -34.97 21.42
N ILE A 105 10.19 -34.91 20.81
CA ILE A 105 9.05 -34.12 21.29
C ILE A 105 7.97 -35.10 21.77
N HIS A 106 7.66 -35.05 23.06
CA HIS A 106 6.64 -35.91 23.67
C HIS A 106 5.22 -35.43 23.33
N SER A 107 4.23 -36.31 23.57
CA SER A 107 2.81 -35.98 23.38
C SER A 107 2.41 -34.70 24.13
N GLY A 108 1.58 -33.86 23.50
CA GLY A 108 1.12 -32.59 24.08
C GLY A 108 1.32 -31.39 23.17
N ARG A 109 1.15 -30.19 23.75
CA ARG A 109 1.31 -28.89 23.09
C ARG A 109 2.65 -28.27 23.48
N HIS A 110 3.40 -27.84 22.49
CA HIS A 110 4.72 -27.22 22.61
C HIS A 110 4.69 -25.86 21.93
N GLU A 111 5.32 -24.85 22.52
CA GLU A 111 5.34 -23.50 21.98
C GLU A 111 6.77 -22.98 21.87
N TYR A 112 7.07 -22.39 20.71
CA TYR A 112 8.39 -21.85 20.39
C TYR A 112 8.22 -20.39 20.01
N ALA A 113 8.79 -19.49 20.81
CA ALA A 113 8.73 -18.06 20.55
C ALA A 113 9.68 -17.67 19.42
N PHE A 114 9.30 -16.66 18.64
CA PHE A 114 10.16 -16.02 17.64
C PHE A 114 10.03 -14.51 17.72
N SER A 115 11.10 -13.81 17.34
CA SER A 115 11.10 -12.35 17.23
C SER A 115 12.14 -11.89 16.21
N PHE A 116 11.78 -10.92 15.38
CA PHE A 116 12.69 -10.26 14.45
C PHE A 116 12.28 -8.82 14.21
N GLU A 117 13.23 -7.98 13.84
CA GLU A 117 13.00 -6.57 13.53
C GLU A 117 12.79 -6.37 12.03
N LEU A 118 11.79 -5.57 11.65
CA LEU A 118 11.64 -5.10 10.28
C LEU A 118 12.72 -4.07 9.98
N PRO A 119 13.23 -4.00 8.73
CA PRO A 119 14.21 -2.99 8.36
C PRO A 119 13.73 -1.56 8.68
N GLN A 120 14.68 -0.72 9.09
CA GLN A 120 14.46 0.71 9.35
C GLN A 120 14.33 1.56 8.08
N ILE A 121 14.53 0.95 6.89
CA ILE A 121 14.28 1.59 5.60
C ILE A 121 12.78 1.59 5.29
N PRO A 122 12.26 2.57 4.52
CA PRO A 122 10.86 2.57 4.10
C PRO A 122 10.47 1.27 3.42
N LEU A 123 9.50 0.57 3.98
CA LEU A 123 8.91 -0.65 3.43
C LEU A 123 7.69 -0.30 2.58
N ALA A 124 7.49 -1.02 1.48
CA ALA A 124 6.29 -0.79 0.68
C ALA A 124 5.05 -1.25 1.45
N THR A 125 4.01 -0.41 1.49
CA THR A 125 2.70 -0.77 2.04
C THR A 125 2.16 -2.03 1.37
N SER A 126 1.59 -2.92 2.19
CA SER A 126 0.98 -4.16 1.73
C SER A 126 -0.16 -3.87 0.77
N PHE A 127 -0.18 -4.57 -0.36
CA PHE A 127 -1.05 -4.24 -1.48
C PHE A 127 -1.42 -5.46 -2.30
N GLU A 128 -2.65 -5.49 -2.80
CA GLU A 128 -3.14 -6.50 -3.73
C GLU A 128 -3.74 -5.82 -4.96
N GLY A 129 -3.12 -6.06 -6.12
CA GLY A 129 -3.56 -5.54 -7.40
C GLY A 129 -3.71 -6.66 -8.44
N ARG A 130 -4.30 -6.32 -9.59
CA ARG A 130 -4.58 -7.30 -10.66
C ARG A 130 -3.33 -7.98 -11.21
N HIS A 131 -2.22 -7.26 -11.28
CA HIS A 131 -0.98 -7.71 -11.91
C HIS A 131 0.21 -7.74 -10.94
N GLY A 132 -0.03 -7.60 -9.64
CA GLY A 132 1.02 -7.65 -8.65
C GLY A 132 0.54 -7.38 -7.24
N SER A 133 1.39 -7.71 -6.28
CA SER A 133 1.12 -7.54 -4.86
C SER A 133 2.38 -7.24 -4.07
N VAL A 134 2.20 -6.69 -2.88
CA VAL A 134 3.23 -6.51 -1.85
C VAL A 134 2.79 -7.31 -0.63
N ARG A 135 3.56 -8.35 -0.27
CA ARG A 135 3.17 -9.31 0.78
C ARG A 135 4.28 -9.54 1.78
N TYR A 136 3.87 -9.67 3.04
CA TYR A 136 4.73 -9.95 4.18
C TYR A 136 4.20 -11.18 4.93
N TRP A 137 5.09 -12.08 5.32
CA TRP A 137 4.69 -13.32 5.99
C TRP A 137 5.80 -13.93 6.83
N VAL A 138 5.37 -14.79 7.76
CA VAL A 138 6.22 -15.74 8.49
C VAL A 138 5.79 -17.15 8.10
N LYS A 139 6.76 -18.03 7.85
CA LYS A 139 6.55 -19.44 7.53
C LYS A 139 7.31 -20.30 8.50
N ALA A 140 6.62 -21.22 9.17
CA ALA A 140 7.22 -22.26 9.99
C ALA A 140 7.42 -23.52 9.16
N GLU A 141 8.58 -24.16 9.30
CA GLU A 141 8.92 -25.43 8.67
C GLU A 141 9.39 -26.44 9.72
N LEU A 142 8.60 -27.50 9.91
CA LEU A 142 8.93 -28.62 10.80
C LEU A 142 9.53 -29.77 9.99
N HIS A 143 10.81 -30.05 10.21
CA HIS A 143 11.57 -31.11 9.56
C HIS A 143 11.62 -32.35 10.45
N ARG A 144 11.18 -33.49 9.93
CA ARG A 144 11.19 -34.79 10.62
C ARG A 144 12.01 -35.80 9.80
N PRO A 145 12.68 -36.78 10.44
CA PRO A 145 13.38 -37.83 9.72
C PRO A 145 12.48 -38.54 8.72
N TRP A 146 13.01 -38.79 7.52
CA TRP A 146 12.37 -39.62 6.49
C TRP A 146 10.99 -39.12 6.02
N LEU A 147 10.60 -37.89 6.37
CA LEU A 147 9.31 -37.29 6.05
C LEU A 147 9.51 -35.91 5.42
N LEU A 148 8.59 -35.54 4.53
CA LEU A 148 8.57 -34.20 3.96
C LEU A 148 8.29 -33.15 5.05
N PRO A 149 8.91 -31.95 4.96
CA PRO A 149 8.70 -30.90 5.94
C PRO A 149 7.25 -30.45 5.98
N VAL A 150 6.68 -30.32 7.18
CA VAL A 150 5.37 -29.69 7.37
C VAL A 150 5.57 -28.19 7.37
N LYS A 151 4.90 -27.48 6.45
CA LYS A 151 5.04 -26.04 6.28
C LYS A 151 3.72 -25.33 6.57
N LEU A 152 3.78 -24.25 7.34
CA LEU A 152 2.67 -23.33 7.53
C LEU A 152 3.16 -21.90 7.28
N LYS A 153 2.39 -21.14 6.51
CA LYS A 153 2.65 -19.70 6.27
C LYS A 153 1.52 -18.89 6.89
N LYS A 154 1.85 -17.79 7.57
CA LYS A 154 0.92 -16.80 8.08
C LYS A 154 1.35 -15.40 7.66
N GLU A 155 0.41 -14.64 7.13
CA GLU A 155 0.65 -13.29 6.60
C GLU A 155 0.47 -12.23 7.71
N PHE A 156 1.18 -11.12 7.57
CA PHE A 156 0.98 -9.91 8.36
C PHE A 156 0.96 -8.71 7.43
N THR A 157 0.41 -7.60 7.89
CA THR A 157 0.32 -6.36 7.11
C THR A 157 1.44 -5.43 7.54
N VAL A 158 2.20 -4.93 6.56
CA VAL A 158 3.03 -3.74 6.72
C VAL A 158 2.32 -2.54 6.12
N PHE A 159 2.31 -1.44 6.86
CA PHE A 159 1.65 -0.19 6.50
C PHE A 159 2.63 0.97 6.67
N GLU A 160 3.01 1.60 5.55
CA GLU A 160 3.87 2.79 5.55
C GLU A 160 3.02 4.05 5.72
N HIS A 161 3.49 4.94 6.59
CA HIS A 161 2.78 6.17 6.91
C HIS A 161 3.12 7.29 5.92
N ILE A 162 2.09 7.85 5.28
CA ILE A 162 2.22 9.00 4.39
C ILE A 162 1.63 10.21 5.09
N ASP A 163 2.50 11.16 5.46
CA ASP A 163 2.12 12.44 6.04
C ASP A 163 1.76 13.48 4.97
N ILE A 164 0.48 13.84 4.90
CA ILE A 164 0.00 14.86 3.95
C ILE A 164 0.28 16.30 4.42
N ASN A 165 0.83 16.49 5.62
CA ASN A 165 1.20 17.80 6.17
C ASN A 165 2.55 18.32 5.63
N THR A 166 3.17 17.62 4.68
CA THR A 166 4.41 18.06 4.03
C THR A 166 4.15 19.25 3.08
N PRO A 167 5.09 20.21 2.95
CA PRO A 167 4.89 21.41 2.12
C PRO A 167 4.52 21.11 0.66
N SER A 168 5.08 20.04 0.08
CA SER A 168 4.80 19.61 -1.30
C SER A 168 3.41 19.02 -1.48
N LEU A 169 2.79 18.51 -0.41
CA LEU A 169 1.43 17.98 -0.42
C LEU A 169 0.38 19.01 -0.01
N LEU A 170 0.78 20.06 0.69
CA LEU A 170 -0.07 21.21 1.04
C LEU A 170 -0.13 22.27 -0.06
N SER A 171 0.76 22.22 -1.06
CA SER A 171 0.78 23.22 -2.14
C SER A 171 -0.49 23.15 -3.00
N PRO A 172 -1.11 24.29 -3.33
CA PRO A 172 -2.27 24.32 -4.22
C PRO A 172 -1.88 23.92 -5.64
N GLN A 173 -2.85 23.38 -6.37
CA GLN A 173 -2.70 23.02 -7.77
C GLN A 173 -3.74 23.76 -8.58
N ALA A 174 -3.33 24.30 -9.72
CA ALA A 174 -4.22 24.97 -10.67
C ALA A 174 -3.79 24.69 -12.11
N GLY A 175 -4.72 24.78 -13.03
CA GLY A 175 -4.45 24.69 -14.46
C GLY A 175 -5.57 25.32 -15.26
N THR A 176 -5.22 25.74 -16.49
CA THR A 176 -6.16 26.29 -17.46
C THR A 176 -5.89 25.65 -18.81
N LYS A 177 -6.94 25.30 -19.52
CA LYS A 177 -6.89 24.86 -20.92
C LYS A 177 -8.07 25.41 -21.69
N GLU A 178 -7.88 25.56 -22.98
CA GLU A 178 -8.93 25.94 -23.92
C GLU A 178 -8.87 25.07 -25.18
N LYS A 179 -9.99 24.99 -25.88
CA LYS A 179 -10.11 24.27 -27.13
C LYS A 179 -11.15 24.90 -28.04
N THR A 180 -10.79 25.13 -29.29
CA THR A 180 -11.71 25.55 -30.34
C THR A 180 -12.12 24.35 -31.20
N LEU A 181 -13.42 24.23 -31.46
CA LEU A 181 -13.95 23.21 -32.36
C LEU A 181 -13.84 23.70 -33.81
N CYS A 182 -12.94 23.12 -34.60
CA CYS A 182 -12.79 23.51 -36.01
C CYS A 182 -13.73 22.70 -36.91
N CYS A 183 -14.50 23.39 -37.74
CA CYS A 183 -15.17 22.82 -38.91
C CYS A 183 -15.10 23.79 -40.10
N TRP A 184 -15.07 23.25 -41.32
CA TRP A 184 -14.72 23.94 -42.57
C TRP A 184 -15.59 25.17 -42.94
N LEU A 185 -16.73 25.38 -42.27
CA LEU A 185 -17.71 26.43 -42.57
C LEU A 185 -18.29 27.17 -41.34
N CYS A 186 -17.75 26.97 -40.13
CA CYS A 186 -18.29 27.66 -38.94
C CYS A 186 -17.18 28.23 -38.04
N THR A 187 -17.36 29.50 -37.63
CA THR A 187 -16.62 30.14 -36.55
C THR A 187 -17.22 29.71 -35.21
N SER A 188 -16.75 28.59 -34.64
CA SER A 188 -17.05 28.25 -33.24
C SER A 188 -16.09 29.02 -32.32
N GLY A 189 -16.61 29.63 -31.25
CA GLY A 189 -15.75 30.12 -30.18
C GLY A 189 -15.13 28.98 -29.35
N PRO A 190 -14.14 29.29 -28.49
CA PRO A 190 -13.46 28.30 -27.67
C PRO A 190 -14.34 27.79 -26.53
N ILE A 191 -14.03 26.59 -26.04
CA ILE A 191 -14.45 26.10 -24.73
C ILE A 191 -13.22 26.26 -23.82
N SER A 192 -13.34 26.97 -22.72
CA SER A 192 -12.27 27.16 -21.75
C SER A 192 -12.60 26.45 -20.43
N LEU A 193 -11.57 25.94 -19.77
CA LEU A 193 -11.64 25.25 -18.49
C LEU A 193 -10.46 25.71 -17.63
N SER A 194 -10.77 26.35 -16.51
CA SER A 194 -9.85 26.64 -15.42
C SER A 194 -10.26 25.81 -14.20
N ALA A 195 -9.31 25.18 -13.53
CA ALA A 195 -9.57 24.42 -12.30
C ALA A 195 -8.44 24.57 -11.29
N LYS A 196 -8.80 24.62 -10.01
CA LYS A 196 -7.91 24.75 -8.85
C LYS A 196 -8.40 23.89 -7.68
N ILE A 197 -7.44 23.33 -6.96
CA ILE A 197 -7.62 22.70 -5.64
C ILE A 197 -6.59 23.26 -4.66
N GLU A 198 -6.93 23.26 -3.38
CA GLU A 198 -6.13 23.92 -2.34
C GLU A 198 -4.86 23.15 -1.97
N ARG A 199 -4.85 21.83 -2.14
CA ARG A 199 -3.73 20.96 -1.80
C ARG A 199 -3.68 19.71 -2.69
N LYS A 200 -2.59 18.95 -2.58
CA LYS A 200 -2.33 17.72 -3.33
C LYS A 200 -2.57 16.45 -2.49
N GLY A 201 -2.23 16.49 -1.20
CA GLY A 201 -2.42 15.37 -0.28
C GLY A 201 -3.81 15.37 0.32
N TYR A 202 -4.46 14.20 0.44
CA TYR A 202 -5.75 13.98 1.09
C TYR A 202 -5.75 12.64 1.83
N THR A 203 -6.67 12.44 2.77
CA THR A 203 -6.90 11.12 3.40
C THR A 203 -8.27 10.54 3.00
N PRO A 204 -8.47 9.21 3.02
CA PRO A 204 -9.77 8.61 2.74
C PRO A 204 -10.87 9.20 3.65
N GLY A 205 -12.04 9.47 3.08
CA GLY A 205 -13.18 10.07 3.78
C GLY A 205 -13.26 11.60 3.67
N GLU A 206 -12.17 12.29 3.33
CA GLU A 206 -12.17 13.74 3.08
C GLU A 206 -12.93 14.12 1.79
N SER A 207 -13.29 15.40 1.67
CA SER A 207 -13.84 15.98 0.44
C SER A 207 -12.83 16.92 -0.21
N ILE A 208 -12.59 16.75 -1.51
CA ILE A 208 -11.82 17.70 -2.31
C ILE A 208 -12.74 18.88 -2.65
N GLN A 209 -12.31 20.10 -2.31
CA GLN A 209 -12.98 21.32 -2.74
C GLN A 209 -12.44 21.76 -4.10
N ILE A 210 -13.29 21.72 -5.12
CA ILE A 210 -12.91 22.03 -6.50
C ILE A 210 -13.40 23.44 -6.83
N PHE A 211 -12.46 24.31 -7.21
CA PHE A 211 -12.74 25.63 -7.75
C PHE A 211 -12.54 25.57 -9.26
N ALA A 212 -13.58 25.81 -10.05
CA ALA A 212 -13.47 25.72 -11.50
C ALA A 212 -14.31 26.78 -12.20
N GLU A 213 -13.85 27.22 -13.36
CA GLU A 213 -14.57 28.12 -14.25
C GLU A 213 -14.56 27.50 -15.66
N ILE A 214 -15.75 27.31 -16.21
CA ILE A 214 -15.96 26.70 -17.52
C ILE A 214 -16.74 27.69 -18.36
N GLU A 215 -16.14 28.16 -19.45
CA GLU A 215 -16.80 29.05 -20.41
C GLU A 215 -17.02 28.30 -21.72
N ASN A 216 -18.25 28.32 -22.21
CA ASN A 216 -18.62 27.66 -23.45
C ASN A 216 -18.97 28.69 -24.52
N CYS A 217 -17.98 29.17 -25.27
CA CYS A 217 -18.21 30.02 -26.44
C CYS A 217 -18.45 29.20 -27.72
N SER A 218 -18.60 27.87 -27.61
CA SER A 218 -18.95 27.03 -28.75
C SER A 218 -20.45 27.03 -29.03
N SER A 219 -20.87 26.45 -30.15
CA SER A 219 -22.29 26.23 -30.48
C SER A 219 -22.91 25.00 -29.83
N ARG A 220 -22.12 24.16 -29.13
CA ARG A 220 -22.59 22.89 -28.56
C ARG A 220 -23.06 23.07 -27.12
N MET A 221 -24.01 22.25 -26.68
CA MET A 221 -24.28 22.06 -25.25
C MET A 221 -23.25 21.10 -24.68
N VAL A 222 -22.56 21.50 -23.61
CA VAL A 222 -21.47 20.73 -22.99
C VAL A 222 -21.80 20.40 -21.54
N VAL A 223 -21.10 19.44 -20.94
CA VAL A 223 -21.33 19.06 -19.54
C VAL A 223 -19.99 18.97 -18.78
N PRO A 224 -19.71 19.86 -17.82
CA PRO A 224 -18.53 19.74 -16.98
C PRO A 224 -18.71 18.59 -15.96
N LYS A 225 -17.61 17.88 -15.72
CA LYS A 225 -17.51 16.70 -14.88
C LYS A 225 -16.18 16.73 -14.14
N ALA A 226 -16.13 16.08 -12.98
CA ALA A 226 -14.88 15.85 -12.28
C ALA A 226 -14.85 14.44 -11.70
N THR A 227 -13.69 13.81 -11.81
CA THR A 227 -13.54 12.38 -11.52
C THR A 227 -12.20 12.12 -10.85
N ILE A 228 -12.22 11.35 -9.76
CA ILE A 228 -11.01 10.79 -9.16
C ILE A 228 -10.72 9.44 -9.82
N TYR A 229 -9.52 9.29 -10.35
CA TYR A 229 -9.00 8.01 -10.82
C TYR A 229 -7.88 7.52 -9.92
N GLN A 230 -7.85 6.21 -9.69
CA GLN A 230 -6.67 5.49 -9.21
C GLN A 230 -5.98 4.84 -10.41
N THR A 231 -4.69 5.06 -10.57
CA THR A 231 -3.85 4.40 -11.58
C THR A 231 -2.87 3.48 -10.86
N GLN A 232 -2.96 2.19 -11.15
CA GLN A 232 -2.04 1.17 -10.68
C GLN A 232 -1.06 0.85 -11.82
N ALA A 233 0.23 1.12 -11.62
CA ALA A 233 1.28 0.83 -12.60
C ALA A 233 2.16 -0.31 -12.10
N PHE A 234 2.39 -1.31 -12.95
CA PHE A 234 3.19 -2.50 -12.68
C PHE A 234 4.37 -2.55 -13.65
N TYR A 235 5.60 -2.67 -13.14
CA TYR A 235 6.83 -2.58 -13.92
C TYR A 235 7.59 -3.90 -13.91
N ALA A 236 7.92 -4.43 -15.08
CA ALA A 236 8.72 -5.65 -15.22
C ALA A 236 9.45 -5.67 -16.56
N LYS A 237 10.74 -6.02 -16.54
CA LYS A 237 11.57 -6.14 -17.76
C LYS A 237 11.47 -4.92 -18.71
N GLY A 238 11.44 -3.71 -18.14
CA GLY A 238 11.32 -2.45 -18.89
C GLY A 238 9.95 -2.20 -19.56
N LYS A 239 8.93 -2.99 -19.24
CA LYS A 239 7.54 -2.77 -19.66
C LYS A 239 6.67 -2.36 -18.48
N ILE A 240 5.61 -1.62 -18.80
CA ILE A 240 4.66 -1.08 -17.85
C ILE A 240 3.28 -1.62 -18.21
N LYS A 241 2.57 -2.14 -17.22
CA LYS A 241 1.14 -2.46 -17.31
C LYS A 241 0.38 -1.52 -16.40
N GLU A 242 -0.55 -0.77 -16.95
CA GLU A 242 -1.38 0.17 -16.18
C GLU A 242 -2.82 -0.33 -16.07
N VAL A 243 -3.42 -0.15 -14.90
CA VAL A 243 -4.83 -0.36 -14.64
C VAL A 243 -5.39 0.91 -14.03
N LYS A 244 -6.32 1.55 -14.74
CA LYS A 244 -7.00 2.77 -14.29
C LYS A 244 -8.39 2.41 -13.76
N GLN A 245 -8.71 2.85 -12.55
CA GLN A 245 -9.97 2.59 -11.87
C GLN A 245 -10.67 3.91 -11.51
N LEU A 246 -11.97 3.95 -11.77
CA LEU A 246 -12.84 5.05 -11.34
C LEU A 246 -13.07 4.94 -9.83
N VAL A 247 -12.74 5.99 -9.09
CA VAL A 247 -12.87 6.02 -7.62
C VAL A 247 -14.12 6.79 -7.21
N ALA A 248 -14.28 8.01 -7.72
CA ALA A 248 -15.42 8.88 -7.43
C ALA A 248 -15.65 9.80 -8.62
N ASN A 249 -16.89 10.24 -8.82
CA ASN A 249 -17.21 11.21 -9.86
C ASN A 249 -18.25 12.22 -9.38
N LEU A 250 -18.31 13.33 -10.11
CA LEU A 250 -19.26 14.40 -9.94
C LEU A 250 -19.65 14.90 -11.34
N ARG A 251 -20.92 15.26 -11.51
CA ARG A 251 -21.45 15.84 -12.74
C ARG A 251 -21.97 17.25 -12.47
N GLY A 252 -21.57 18.21 -13.31
CA GLY A 252 -22.09 19.56 -13.34
C GLY A 252 -23.41 19.67 -14.09
N GLU A 253 -23.91 20.90 -14.20
CA GLU A 253 -25.11 21.17 -14.99
C GLU A 253 -24.77 21.23 -16.48
N SER A 254 -25.76 21.02 -17.34
CA SER A 254 -25.54 21.18 -18.78
C SER A 254 -25.36 22.66 -19.11
N LEU A 255 -24.29 22.99 -19.83
CA LEU A 255 -23.91 24.35 -20.17
C LEU A 255 -24.20 24.65 -21.64
N SER A 256 -25.16 25.52 -21.88
CA SER A 256 -25.53 25.99 -23.23
C SER A 256 -24.46 26.90 -23.84
N SER A 257 -24.56 27.15 -25.14
CA SER A 257 -23.70 28.09 -25.87
C SER A 257 -23.74 29.50 -25.26
N GLY A 258 -22.58 30.14 -25.16
CA GLY A 258 -22.39 31.49 -24.64
C GLY A 258 -22.58 31.62 -23.12
N LYS A 259 -22.53 30.51 -22.38
CA LYS A 259 -22.71 30.49 -20.92
C LYS A 259 -21.41 30.09 -20.21
N THR A 260 -21.33 30.50 -18.95
CA THR A 260 -20.24 30.17 -18.03
C THR A 260 -20.80 29.48 -16.80
N GLU A 261 -20.14 28.41 -16.35
CA GLU A 261 -20.39 27.76 -15.07
C GLU A 261 -19.20 27.96 -14.14
N THR A 262 -19.47 28.29 -12.88
CA THR A 262 -18.46 28.45 -11.84
C THR A 262 -18.72 27.49 -10.69
N TRP A 263 -17.73 26.70 -10.34
CA TRP A 263 -17.70 25.88 -9.13
C TRP A 263 -16.92 26.63 -8.05
N ASN A 264 -17.60 27.01 -6.97
CA ASN A 264 -17.01 27.69 -5.80
C ASN A 264 -16.85 26.70 -4.65
N GLY A 265 -15.84 25.84 -4.71
CA GLY A 265 -15.59 24.81 -3.70
C GLY A 265 -16.54 23.61 -3.81
N LYS A 266 -16.85 23.17 -5.04
CA LYS A 266 -17.72 22.01 -5.27
C LYS A 266 -17.05 20.76 -4.70
N GLN A 267 -17.74 20.08 -3.79
CA GLN A 267 -17.16 18.98 -3.01
C GLN A 267 -17.23 17.65 -3.76
N LEU A 268 -16.10 16.93 -3.80
CA LEU A 268 -16.01 15.55 -4.26
C LEU A 268 -15.42 14.67 -3.16
N LYS A 269 -16.25 13.81 -2.57
CA LYS A 269 -15.87 12.94 -1.45
C LYS A 269 -14.99 11.78 -1.91
N ILE A 270 -13.91 11.53 -1.18
CA ILE A 270 -13.01 10.39 -1.37
C ILE A 270 -13.59 9.20 -0.58
N PRO A 271 -13.98 8.10 -1.23
CA PRO A 271 -14.45 6.91 -0.54
C PRO A 271 -13.29 6.20 0.19
N PRO A 272 -13.57 5.20 1.04
CA PRO A 272 -12.53 4.33 1.59
C PRO A 272 -11.74 3.68 0.45
N VAL A 273 -10.46 4.03 0.35
CA VAL A 273 -9.52 3.52 -0.66
C VAL A 273 -8.16 3.28 -0.01
N SER A 274 -7.33 2.46 -0.66
CA SER A 274 -5.94 2.28 -0.23
C SER A 274 -5.15 3.59 -0.27
N PRO A 275 -4.11 3.76 0.56
CA PRO A 275 -3.19 4.87 0.39
C PRO A 275 -2.43 4.76 -0.95
N SER A 276 -1.80 5.85 -1.34
CA SER A 276 -0.83 5.87 -2.44
C SER A 276 0.35 4.96 -2.11
N ILE A 277 0.97 4.38 -3.15
CA ILE A 277 2.22 3.61 -3.03
C ILE A 277 3.27 4.35 -3.84
N LEU A 278 4.16 5.02 -3.12
CA LEU A 278 5.23 5.87 -3.67
C LEU A 278 6.57 5.12 -3.66
N ASP A 279 6.85 4.38 -2.58
CA ASP A 279 8.12 3.72 -2.31
C ASP A 279 8.09 2.23 -2.69
N CYS A 280 7.84 1.96 -3.96
CA CYS A 280 8.02 0.63 -4.55
C CYS A 280 8.52 0.75 -5.99
N SER A 281 9.58 0.02 -6.31
CA SER A 281 10.24 0.10 -7.62
C SER A 281 9.45 -0.57 -8.75
N ILE A 282 8.57 -1.52 -8.43
CA ILE A 282 7.83 -2.32 -9.41
C ILE A 282 6.31 -2.16 -9.36
N ILE A 283 5.77 -1.48 -8.35
CA ILE A 283 4.33 -1.21 -8.21
C ILE A 283 4.17 0.26 -7.79
N ARG A 284 3.30 0.99 -8.48
CA ARG A 284 2.87 2.33 -8.06
C ARG A 284 1.36 2.41 -8.00
N VAL A 285 0.85 3.12 -7.00
CA VAL A 285 -0.57 3.44 -6.85
C VAL A 285 -0.70 4.94 -6.72
N GLU A 286 -1.14 5.58 -7.79
CA GLU A 286 -1.24 7.03 -7.93
C GLU A 286 -2.70 7.43 -8.10
N TYR A 287 -3.03 8.65 -7.67
CA TYR A 287 -4.36 9.21 -7.80
C TYR A 287 -4.32 10.50 -8.61
N SER A 288 -5.41 10.80 -9.30
CA SER A 288 -5.56 12.10 -9.94
C SER A 288 -7.01 12.55 -9.98
N LEU A 289 -7.21 13.86 -9.82
CA LEU A 289 -8.47 14.53 -10.09
C LEU A 289 -8.46 14.99 -11.56
N MET A 290 -9.34 14.41 -12.36
CA MET A 290 -9.58 14.82 -13.72
C MET A 290 -10.82 15.72 -13.76
N VAL A 291 -10.63 17.01 -14.01
CA VAL A 291 -11.73 17.96 -14.30
C VAL A 291 -11.84 18.07 -15.81
N TYR A 292 -13.03 17.86 -16.37
CA TYR A 292 -13.20 17.82 -17.81
C TYR A 292 -14.58 18.28 -18.26
N VAL A 293 -14.65 18.70 -19.52
CA VAL A 293 -15.89 19.09 -20.19
C VAL A 293 -16.18 18.03 -21.24
N ASP A 294 -17.32 17.35 -21.08
CA ASP A 294 -17.87 16.40 -22.04
C ASP A 294 -18.47 17.17 -23.22
N ILE A 295 -17.91 16.95 -24.42
CA ILE A 295 -18.26 17.70 -25.63
C ILE A 295 -18.86 16.72 -26.64
N PRO A 296 -20.19 16.73 -26.85
CA PRO A 296 -20.84 15.82 -27.78
C PRO A 296 -20.22 15.90 -29.18
N GLY A 297 -19.76 14.77 -29.73
CA GLY A 297 -19.17 14.69 -31.07
C GLY A 297 -17.78 15.32 -31.21
N ALA A 298 -17.03 15.51 -30.11
CA ALA A 298 -15.63 15.90 -30.12
C ALA A 298 -14.88 15.25 -28.95
N MET A 299 -13.55 15.29 -28.98
CA MET A 299 -12.75 14.90 -27.81
C MET A 299 -12.98 15.87 -26.65
N ASP A 300 -13.11 15.34 -25.44
CA ASP A 300 -13.26 16.13 -24.22
C ASP A 300 -12.09 17.09 -23.98
N LEU A 301 -12.37 18.21 -23.33
CA LEU A 301 -11.36 19.12 -22.79
C LEU A 301 -11.11 18.76 -21.33
N PHE A 302 -9.87 18.42 -20.94
CA PHE A 302 -9.58 17.97 -19.59
C PHE A 302 -8.29 18.52 -18.99
N LEU A 303 -8.33 18.75 -17.68
CA LEU A 303 -7.22 19.02 -16.79
C LEU A 303 -7.01 17.83 -15.85
N ASN A 304 -5.77 17.44 -15.63
CA ASN A 304 -5.42 16.37 -14.71
C ASN A 304 -4.58 16.96 -13.57
N LEU A 305 -5.09 16.91 -12.35
CA LEU A 305 -4.44 17.40 -11.14
C LEU A 305 -4.02 16.18 -10.31
N PRO A 306 -2.71 15.87 -10.20
CA PRO A 306 -2.23 14.74 -9.40
C PRO A 306 -2.66 14.83 -7.93
N LEU A 307 -2.95 13.71 -7.30
CA LEU A 307 -3.31 13.61 -5.88
C LEU A 307 -2.39 12.59 -5.18
N VAL A 308 -2.24 12.75 -3.87
CA VAL A 308 -1.64 11.73 -2.99
C VAL A 308 -2.65 11.39 -1.92
N ILE A 309 -2.99 10.12 -1.79
CA ILE A 309 -3.83 9.63 -0.69
C ILE A 309 -2.91 9.16 0.42
N GLY A 310 -2.84 9.93 1.50
CA GLY A 310 -2.01 9.61 2.66
C GLY A 310 -2.79 8.97 3.80
N THR A 311 -2.11 8.82 4.94
CA THR A 311 -2.60 8.06 6.10
C THR A 311 -2.66 8.89 7.37
N ILE A 312 -1.84 9.94 7.48
CA ILE A 312 -1.88 10.87 8.61
C ILE A 312 -2.72 12.07 8.18
N PRO A 313 -3.87 12.34 8.80
CA PRO A 313 -4.78 13.40 8.37
C PRO A 313 -4.16 14.80 8.55
N LEU A 314 -4.74 15.77 7.83
CA LEU A 314 -4.34 17.16 7.93
C LEU A 314 -4.54 17.63 9.37
N HIS A 315 -3.51 18.23 9.96
CA HIS A 315 -3.65 18.80 11.29
C HIS A 315 -4.67 19.95 11.22
N PRO A 316 -5.69 19.96 12.08
CA PRO A 316 -6.48 21.17 12.28
C PRO A 316 -5.50 22.27 12.67
N PHE A 317 -5.46 23.36 11.91
CA PHE A 317 -4.64 24.52 12.25
C PHE A 317 -4.94 24.91 13.72
N GLY A 318 -4.02 24.56 14.63
CA GLY A 318 -4.29 24.60 16.07
C GLY A 318 -3.35 23.80 16.98
N SER A 319 -2.48 22.92 16.47
CA SER A 319 -1.42 22.29 17.28
C SER A 319 -0.03 22.63 16.72
N ARG A 320 0.42 23.84 17.04
CA ARG A 320 1.85 24.18 17.00
C ARG A 320 2.55 23.43 18.14
N THR A 321 2.88 22.17 17.92
CA THR A 321 4.00 21.50 18.61
C THR A 321 4.79 20.69 17.60
N SER A 322 5.49 21.41 16.72
CA SER A 322 6.71 20.90 16.13
C SER A 322 7.73 20.64 17.24
N SER A 323 7.89 19.39 17.68
CA SER A 323 9.09 18.98 18.40
C SER A 323 10.07 18.38 17.40
N VAL A 324 10.87 19.27 16.82
CA VAL A 324 12.23 18.95 16.40
C VAL A 324 13.01 18.61 17.67
N SER A 325 13.41 17.36 17.82
CA SER A 325 14.51 17.00 18.72
C SER A 325 15.07 15.65 18.32
N SER A 326 16.01 15.69 17.37
CA SER A 326 17.12 14.76 17.34
C SER A 326 18.32 15.38 18.07
N GLN A 327 19.07 14.52 18.75
CA GLN A 327 20.33 14.72 19.48
C GLN A 327 20.27 15.16 20.94
N GLY A 328 20.91 14.33 21.78
CA GLY A 328 21.41 14.74 23.09
C GLY A 328 21.35 13.63 24.14
N SER A 329 22.28 12.68 24.10
CA SER A 329 22.58 11.87 25.28
C SER A 329 22.99 12.78 26.43
N MET A 330 22.30 12.73 27.57
CA MET A 330 22.93 13.04 28.86
C MET A 330 22.38 12.10 29.92
N ASN A 331 23.22 11.12 30.23
CA ASN A 331 23.17 10.34 31.45
C ASN A 331 24.00 11.12 32.47
N MET A 332 23.41 11.61 33.57
CA MET A 332 24.09 11.75 34.86
C MET A 332 23.14 12.15 35.98
N ASN A 333 23.07 11.28 36.99
CA ASN A 333 22.57 11.54 38.33
C ASN A 333 23.30 12.72 38.98
N TRP A 334 22.56 13.59 39.66
CA TRP A 334 23.01 14.23 40.91
C TRP A 334 21.79 14.42 41.84
N LEU A 335 22.01 14.07 43.11
CA LEU A 335 21.11 13.98 44.27
C LEU A 335 20.51 15.33 44.75
N GLY A 336 19.81 15.33 45.89
CA GLY A 336 19.47 16.53 46.65
C GLY A 336 17.96 16.70 46.83
N LEU A 337 17.35 15.87 47.69
CA LEU A 337 16.98 16.23 49.07
C LEU A 337 15.80 17.22 49.13
N THR A 338 14.61 16.71 49.47
CA THR A 338 13.72 17.31 50.49
C THR A 338 12.76 16.24 51.03
N LEU A 339 12.57 16.29 52.34
CA LEU A 339 11.92 15.34 53.27
C LEU A 339 10.43 15.04 52.99
N PRO A 340 9.88 13.93 53.54
CA PRO A 340 8.44 13.73 53.64
C PRO A 340 7.89 14.29 54.97
N GLU A 341 6.86 15.13 54.89
CA GLU A 341 5.97 15.37 56.03
C GLU A 341 4.96 14.22 56.13
N ARG A 342 4.80 13.67 57.34
CA ARG A 342 3.53 13.08 57.79
C ARG A 342 3.34 13.31 59.29
N PRO A 343 2.11 13.56 59.75
CA PRO A 343 1.81 13.91 61.13
C PRO A 343 1.49 12.69 62.01
N GLU A 344 1.68 12.92 63.32
CA GLU A 344 1.34 12.15 64.53
C GLU A 344 2.05 10.81 64.79
#